data_AF-A0A6M3ITW6-F1
#
_entry.id   AF-A0A6M3ITW6-F1
#
_cell.length_a   1.000
_cell.length_b   1.000
_cell.length_c   1.000
_cell.angle_alpha   90.00
_cell.angle_beta   90.00
_cell.angle_gamma   90.00
#
_symmetry.space_group_name_H-M   'P 1'
#
loop_
_entity.id
_entity.type
_entity.pdbx_description
1 polymer ?
#
loop_
_entity_poly.entity_id
_entity_poly.type
_entity_poly.pdbx_seq_one_letter_code
_entity_poly.pdbx_strand_id
1 'polypeptide(L)'
;MEEKAEYKKNEVIMCNRCGERPAVLRKNGQVVNGLCGHCRQEIIREKGGQQNKIALVLNGVKKCKACGSEKPLSEFYTSRTVYDGYENSCKKCRSQYFKELKRNKYTQETAPIPRVARHFDGEIDDPFLSELGKLFAEYPEVMETLENTAKRDVRSVAEQAVYCIREGLATAD
;
A
#
# COMPACT_ATOMS: atom_id res chain seq x y z
N MET A 1 16.18 52.45 5.17
CA MET A 1 14.96 51.93 4.52
C MET A 1 15.43 50.84 3.61
N GLU A 2 15.47 49.60 4.12
CA GLU A 2 15.99 48.46 3.36
C GLU A 2 14.82 47.61 2.89
N GLU A 3 14.75 47.48 1.56
CA GLU A 3 13.83 46.64 0.80
C GLU A 3 13.88 45.20 1.33
N LYS A 4 12.77 44.73 1.91
CA LYS A 4 12.59 43.30 2.17
C LYS A 4 12.21 42.62 0.87
N ALA A 5 13.13 41.78 0.41
CA ALA A 5 13.05 40.96 -0.78
C ALA A 5 11.69 40.27 -0.96
N GLU A 6 11.17 40.50 -2.16
CA GLU A 6 10.08 39.87 -2.87
C GLU A 6 9.90 38.36 -2.58
N TYR A 7 8.81 38.01 -1.91
CA TYR A 7 8.37 36.62 -1.73
C TYR A 7 7.80 36.12 -3.07
N LYS A 8 8.64 35.47 -3.90
CA LYS A 8 8.19 34.83 -5.14
C LYS A 8 7.25 33.67 -4.81
N LYS A 9 5.96 33.99 -4.95
CA LYS A 9 4.80 33.11 -4.90
C LYS A 9 5.10 31.82 -5.68
N ASN A 10 5.03 30.66 -5.00
CA ASN A 10 5.10 29.34 -5.61
C ASN A 10 4.15 29.29 -6.83
N GLU A 11 4.69 29.40 -8.04
CA GLU A 11 3.91 29.27 -9.27
C GLU A 11 3.38 27.85 -9.37
N VAL A 12 2.06 27.71 -9.30
CA VAL A 12 1.39 26.42 -9.51
C VAL A 12 1.48 26.09 -10.99
N ILE A 13 2.36 25.15 -11.33
CA ILE A 13 2.52 24.70 -12.71
C ILE A 13 1.35 23.76 -13.06
N MET A 14 0.54 24.16 -14.04
CA MET A 14 -0.65 23.41 -14.45
C MET A 14 -0.32 22.29 -15.44
N CYS A 15 -1.18 21.27 -15.47
CA CYS A 15 -1.11 20.16 -16.41
C CYS A 15 -1.27 20.64 -17.84
N ASN A 16 -0.31 20.31 -18.71
CA ASN A 16 -0.34 20.69 -20.12
C ASN A 16 -1.35 19.88 -20.97
N ARG A 17 -1.93 18.80 -20.44
CA ARG A 17 -2.98 18.01 -21.15
C ARG A 17 -4.38 18.49 -20.83
N CYS A 18 -4.73 18.63 -19.55
CA CYS A 18 -6.10 18.99 -19.16
C CYS A 18 -6.27 20.45 -18.78
N GLY A 19 -5.21 21.18 -18.41
CA GLY A 19 -5.32 22.57 -17.93
C GLY A 19 -6.01 22.75 -16.57
N GLU A 20 -6.81 21.78 -16.12
CA GLU A 20 -7.66 21.88 -14.91
C GLU A 20 -6.95 21.51 -13.59
N ARG A 21 -5.84 20.78 -13.65
CA ARG A 21 -5.17 20.22 -12.47
C ARG A 21 -3.69 20.60 -12.45
N PRO A 22 -3.06 20.76 -11.28
CA PRO A 22 -1.62 20.98 -11.19
C PRO A 22 -0.84 19.78 -11.75
N ALA A 23 0.28 20.07 -12.41
CA ALA A 23 1.23 19.05 -12.83
C ALA A 23 1.91 18.42 -11.60
N VAL A 24 2.29 17.15 -11.72
CA VAL A 24 2.98 16.46 -10.63
C VAL A 24 4.38 17.04 -10.49
N LEU A 25 4.74 17.48 -9.28
CA LEU A 25 6.08 17.96 -8.94
C LEU A 25 6.88 16.87 -8.21
N ARG A 26 8.19 16.79 -8.46
CA ARG A 26 9.14 16.03 -7.66
C ARG A 26 9.47 16.79 -6.37
N LYS A 27 10.08 16.11 -5.38
CA LYS A 27 10.54 16.72 -4.12
C LYS A 27 11.49 17.91 -4.31
N ASN A 28 12.23 17.95 -5.42
CA ASN A 28 13.14 19.03 -5.80
C ASN A 28 12.46 20.15 -6.62
N GLY A 29 11.12 20.17 -6.71
CA GLY A 29 10.35 21.17 -7.44
C GLY A 29 10.26 20.96 -8.95
N GLN A 30 10.94 19.95 -9.52
CA GLN A 30 10.88 19.68 -10.97
C GLN A 30 9.54 19.08 -11.39
N VAL A 31 8.99 19.58 -12.50
CA VAL A 31 7.74 19.07 -13.09
C VAL A 31 7.96 17.71 -13.75
N VAL A 32 7.12 16.74 -13.43
CA VAL A 32 7.14 15.40 -14.05
C VAL A 32 6.29 15.40 -15.31
N ASN A 33 6.94 15.41 -16.47
CA ASN A 33 6.32 15.32 -17.80
C ASN A 33 5.25 16.39 -18.10
N GLY A 34 5.12 17.45 -17.28
CA GLY A 34 4.09 18.47 -17.43
C GLY A 34 2.66 18.00 -17.13
N LEU A 35 2.47 16.79 -16.59
CA LEU A 35 1.14 16.16 -16.48
C LEU A 35 0.66 16.07 -15.03
N CYS A 36 -0.64 16.22 -14.82
CA CYS A 36 -1.26 15.83 -13.56
C CYS A 36 -1.28 14.29 -13.40
N GLY A 37 -1.45 13.82 -12.17
CA GLY A 37 -1.49 12.38 -11.87
C GLY A 37 -2.57 11.64 -12.66
N HIS A 38 -3.73 12.29 -12.88
CA HIS A 38 -4.83 11.72 -13.65
C HIS A 38 -4.47 11.53 -15.13
N CYS A 39 -4.10 12.62 -15.82
CA CYS A 39 -3.74 12.58 -17.22
C CYS A 39 -2.57 11.66 -17.50
N ARG A 40 -1.57 11.62 -16.60
CA ARG A 40 -0.46 10.67 -16.69
C ARG A 40 -0.96 9.22 -16.61
N GLN A 41 -1.86 8.92 -15.68
CA GLN A 41 -2.40 7.58 -15.52
C GLN A 41 -3.25 7.13 -16.71
N GLU A 42 -4.02 8.03 -17.31
CA GLU A 42 -4.79 7.76 -18.53
C GLU A 42 -3.89 7.37 -19.70
N ILE A 43 -2.83 8.14 -19.99
CA ILE A 43 -1.88 7.80 -21.07
C ILE A 43 -1.24 6.43 -20.85
N ILE A 44 -0.89 6.10 -19.60
CA ILE A 44 -0.32 4.79 -19.25
C ILE A 44 -1.34 3.67 -19.52
N ARG A 45 -2.62 3.89 -19.16
CA ARG A 45 -3.71 2.93 -19.41
C ARG A 45 -3.95 2.75 -20.91
N GLU A 46 -3.99 3.84 -21.68
CA GLU A 46 -4.15 3.83 -23.14
C GLU A 46 -3.03 3.02 -23.80
N LYS A 47 -1.76 3.35 -23.55
CA LYS A 47 -0.61 2.65 -24.16
C LYS A 47 -0.53 1.18 -23.75
N GLY A 48 -0.73 0.89 -22.46
CA GLY A 48 -0.70 -0.48 -21.96
C GLY A 48 -1.87 -1.33 -22.49
N GLY A 49 -3.06 -0.75 -22.61
CA GLY A 49 -4.22 -1.40 -23.21
C GLY A 49 -4.03 -1.65 -24.71
N GLN A 50 -3.43 -0.69 -25.42
CA GLN A 50 -3.20 -0.79 -26.86
C GLN A 50 -2.23 -1.91 -27.22
N GLN A 51 -1.09 -2.02 -26.52
CA GLN A 51 -0.14 -3.13 -26.72
C GLN A 51 -0.79 -4.50 -26.48
N ASN A 52 -1.60 -4.62 -25.41
CA ASN A 52 -2.29 -5.87 -25.09
C ASN A 52 -3.37 -6.21 -26.13
N LYS A 53 -4.20 -5.23 -26.53
CA LYS A 53 -5.26 -5.41 -27.51
C LYS A 53 -4.73 -5.76 -28.89
N ILE A 54 -3.60 -5.19 -29.30
CA ILE A 54 -2.93 -5.53 -30.57
C ILE A 54 -2.49 -6.99 -30.57
N ALA A 55 -1.85 -7.47 -29.49
CA ALA A 55 -1.43 -8.87 -29.37
C ALA A 55 -2.62 -9.85 -29.41
N LEU A 56 -3.70 -9.49 -28.72
CA LEU A 56 -4.98 -10.22 -28.68
C LEU A 56 -5.58 -10.40 -30.08
N VAL A 57 -5.62 -9.33 -30.87
CA VAL A 57 -6.26 -9.32 -32.20
C VAL A 57 -5.41 -10.00 -33.26
N LEU A 58 -4.09 -9.78 -33.27
CA LEU A 58 -3.23 -10.27 -34.36
C LEU A 58 -2.95 -11.77 -34.28
N ASN A 59 -2.73 -12.31 -33.08
CA ASN A 59 -2.14 -13.64 -32.92
C ASN A 59 -2.89 -14.53 -31.91
N GLY A 60 -3.95 -14.04 -31.25
CA GLY A 60 -4.60 -14.77 -30.16
C GLY A 60 -3.65 -15.03 -28.97
N VAL A 61 -2.66 -14.15 -28.79
CA VAL A 61 -1.70 -14.21 -27.67
C VAL A 61 -1.71 -12.90 -26.89
N LYS A 62 -1.31 -12.95 -25.63
CA LYS A 62 -1.25 -11.81 -24.73
C LYS A 62 0.02 -11.89 -23.89
N LYS A 63 0.65 -10.74 -23.64
CA LYS A 63 1.83 -10.66 -22.77
C LYS A 63 1.41 -10.66 -21.30
N CYS A 64 1.95 -11.59 -20.52
CA CYS A 64 1.73 -11.64 -19.08
C CYS A 64 2.48 -10.50 -18.38
N LYS A 65 1.80 -9.67 -17.57
CA LYS A 65 2.45 -8.61 -16.79
C LYS A 65 3.34 -9.12 -15.65
N ALA A 66 3.12 -10.34 -15.18
CA ALA A 66 3.88 -10.93 -14.07
C ALA A 66 5.20 -11.54 -14.55
N CYS A 67 5.17 -12.39 -15.59
CA CYS A 67 6.38 -13.06 -16.10
C CYS A 67 6.95 -12.45 -17.38
N GLY A 68 6.26 -11.50 -18.01
CA GLY A 68 6.72 -10.83 -19.23
C GLY A 68 6.60 -11.65 -20.53
N SER A 69 6.25 -12.93 -20.48
CA SER A 69 6.15 -13.79 -21.67
C SER A 69 4.83 -13.62 -22.42
N GLU A 70 4.87 -13.76 -23.75
CA GLU A 70 3.68 -13.87 -24.60
C GLU A 70 3.10 -15.28 -24.55
N LYS A 71 1.79 -15.39 -24.35
CA LYS A 71 1.09 -16.66 -24.16
C LYS A 71 -0.27 -16.65 -24.85
N PRO A 72 -0.81 -17.79 -25.29
CA PRO A 72 -2.16 -17.88 -25.84
C PRO A 72 -3.21 -17.37 -24.86
N LEU A 73 -4.34 -16.84 -25.36
CA LEU A 73 -5.46 -16.38 -24.51
C LEU A 73 -6.04 -17.49 -23.62
N SER A 74 -5.95 -18.75 -24.05
CA SER A 74 -6.36 -19.91 -23.27
C SER A 74 -5.56 -20.07 -21.96
N GLU A 75 -4.36 -19.48 -21.87
CA GLU A 75 -3.55 -19.41 -20.66
C GLU A 75 -3.92 -18.23 -19.74
N PHE A 76 -4.95 -17.44 -20.07
CA PHE A 76 -5.47 -16.36 -19.23
C PHE A 76 -6.90 -16.67 -18.79
N TYR A 77 -7.33 -16.06 -17.67
CA TYR A 77 -8.73 -16.09 -17.26
C TYR A 77 -9.48 -14.93 -17.93
N THR A 78 -10.76 -15.13 -18.21
CA THR A 78 -11.64 -14.04 -18.68
C THR A 78 -11.96 -13.10 -17.52
N SER A 79 -12.11 -11.81 -17.83
CA SER A 79 -12.37 -10.77 -16.83
C SER A 79 -13.22 -9.67 -17.44
N ARG A 80 -14.32 -9.31 -16.76
CA ARG A 80 -15.24 -8.25 -17.21
C ARG A 80 -14.76 -6.84 -16.88
N THR A 81 -13.78 -6.72 -15.98
CA THR A 81 -13.25 -5.43 -15.51
C THR A 81 -12.02 -4.99 -16.27
N VAL A 82 -11.40 -5.89 -17.03
CA VAL A 82 -10.24 -5.56 -17.87
C VAL A 82 -10.74 -5.17 -19.25
N TYR A 83 -10.24 -4.04 -19.75
CA TYR A 83 -10.63 -3.46 -21.04
C TYR A 83 -10.60 -4.43 -22.22
N ASP A 84 -9.68 -5.40 -22.17
CA ASP A 84 -9.45 -6.36 -23.24
C ASP A 84 -10.10 -7.74 -22.99
N GLY A 85 -10.88 -7.88 -21.92
CA GLY A 85 -11.66 -9.08 -21.60
C GLY A 85 -10.87 -10.21 -20.93
N TYR A 86 -9.55 -10.07 -20.73
CA TYR A 86 -8.69 -11.11 -20.15
C TYR A 86 -7.82 -10.56 -19.01
N GLU A 87 -7.56 -11.40 -18.01
CA GLU A 87 -6.67 -11.04 -16.91
C GLU A 87 -5.27 -10.64 -17.39
N ASN A 88 -4.60 -9.76 -16.64
CA ASN A 88 -3.26 -9.28 -16.99
C ASN A 88 -2.13 -10.29 -16.72
N SER A 89 -2.42 -11.37 -16.00
CA SER A 89 -1.48 -12.41 -15.60
C SER A 89 -1.93 -13.77 -16.10
N CYS A 90 -0.99 -14.61 -16.56
CA CYS A 90 -1.32 -15.97 -16.98
C CYS A 90 -1.74 -16.84 -15.78
N LYS A 91 -2.44 -17.94 -16.07
CA LYS A 91 -2.94 -18.94 -15.11
C LYS A 91 -1.82 -19.46 -14.19
N LYS A 92 -0.62 -19.70 -14.73
CA LYS A 92 0.55 -20.18 -13.97
C LYS A 92 0.98 -19.16 -12.90
N CYS A 93 1.22 -17.91 -13.30
CA CYS A 93 1.58 -16.84 -12.36
C CYS A 93 0.48 -16.60 -11.33
N ARG A 94 -0.79 -16.67 -11.74
CA ARG A 94 -1.92 -16.49 -10.82
C ARG A 94 -2.00 -17.64 -9.80
N SER A 95 -1.75 -18.86 -10.23
CA SER A 95 -1.68 -20.02 -9.33
C SER A 95 -0.53 -19.90 -8.34
N GLN A 96 0.67 -19.49 -8.79
CA GLN A 96 1.82 -19.23 -7.92
C GLN A 96 1.50 -18.15 -6.90
N TYR A 97 0.98 -17.01 -7.33
CA TYR A 97 0.56 -15.91 -6.44
C TYR A 97 -0.41 -16.38 -5.36
N PHE A 98 -1.44 -17.17 -5.70
CA PHE A 98 -2.37 -17.69 -4.70
C PHE A 98 -1.76 -18.76 -3.79
N LYS A 99 -0.81 -19.58 -4.29
CA LYS A 99 -0.06 -20.52 -3.45
C LYS A 99 0.82 -19.79 -2.45
N GLU A 100 1.52 -18.75 -2.89
CA GLU A 100 2.32 -17.86 -2.05
C GLU A 100 1.45 -17.14 -1.03
N LEU A 101 0.31 -16.57 -1.43
CA LEU A 101 -0.64 -15.98 -0.49
C LEU A 101 -1.15 -17.00 0.55
N LYS A 102 -1.44 -18.23 0.15
CA LYS A 102 -1.86 -19.29 1.08
C LYS A 102 -0.72 -19.69 2.01
N ARG A 103 0.51 -19.79 1.51
CA ARG A 103 1.71 -20.04 2.33
C ARG A 103 1.91 -18.91 3.34
N ASN A 104 1.77 -17.68 2.89
CA ASN A 104 1.94 -16.47 3.71
C ASN A 104 0.77 -16.21 4.66
N LYS A 105 -0.39 -16.86 4.46
CA LYS A 105 -1.47 -16.90 5.46
C LYS A 105 -1.11 -17.74 6.69
N TYR A 106 -0.05 -18.55 6.64
CA TYR A 106 0.42 -19.39 7.75
C TYR A 106 1.79 -18.98 8.33
N THR A 107 2.52 -18.06 7.70
CA THR A 107 3.66 -17.37 8.32
C THR A 107 3.16 -16.05 8.91
N GLN A 108 2.86 -16.05 10.20
CA GLN A 108 2.38 -14.87 10.95
C GLN A 108 3.49 -13.81 11.12
N GLU A 109 3.92 -13.18 10.03
CA GLU A 109 4.64 -11.89 10.07
C GLU A 109 3.90 -10.80 9.29
N THR A 110 2.93 -11.15 8.43
CA THR A 110 2.11 -10.17 7.68
C THR A 110 0.67 -10.63 7.45
N ALA A 111 0.03 -11.26 8.45
CA ALA A 111 -1.43 -11.34 8.39
C ALA A 111 -1.96 -9.91 8.23
N PRO A 112 -2.83 -9.61 7.25
CA PRO A 112 -3.41 -8.28 7.18
C PRO A 112 -4.14 -8.07 8.50
N ILE A 113 -3.72 -7.03 9.23
CA ILE A 113 -4.45 -6.49 10.37
C ILE A 113 -5.92 -6.49 9.94
N PRO A 114 -6.85 -7.03 10.76
CA PRO A 114 -8.27 -6.90 10.48
C PRO A 114 -8.51 -5.45 10.06
N ARG A 115 -9.26 -5.20 8.98
CA ARG A 115 -9.67 -3.83 8.67
C ARG A 115 -10.59 -3.37 9.80
N VAL A 116 -10.01 -2.95 10.92
CA VAL A 116 -10.63 -1.96 11.78
C VAL A 116 -10.92 -0.79 10.85
N ALA A 117 -12.19 -0.40 10.88
CA ALA A 117 -12.78 0.47 9.89
C ALA A 117 -11.90 1.72 9.69
N ARG A 118 -11.77 2.13 8.43
CA ARG A 118 -11.04 3.33 8.02
C ARG A 118 -11.76 4.59 8.49
N HIS A 119 -11.83 4.85 9.79
CA HIS A 119 -12.15 6.15 10.39
C HIS A 119 -11.24 6.26 11.61
N PHE A 120 -10.11 6.92 11.44
CA PHE A 120 -9.17 7.20 12.52
C PHE A 120 -9.07 8.72 12.60
N ASP A 121 -10.13 9.27 13.15
CA ASP A 121 -10.23 10.66 13.55
C ASP A 121 -9.84 10.57 15.03
N GLY A 122 -8.64 11.06 15.35
CA GLY A 122 -7.91 10.66 16.55
C GLY A 122 -8.73 10.74 17.84
N GLU A 123 -8.85 9.61 18.50
CA GLU A 123 -8.76 9.34 19.93
C GLU A 123 -8.98 7.84 20.07
N ILE A 124 -7.95 7.10 20.49
CA ILE A 124 -8.10 5.68 20.79
C ILE A 124 -8.75 5.62 22.17
N ASP A 125 -10.07 5.74 22.24
CA ASP A 125 -10.83 5.26 23.40
C ASP A 125 -10.87 3.74 23.33
N ASP A 126 -9.72 3.12 23.63
CA ASP A 126 -9.63 1.69 23.92
C ASP A 126 -9.78 1.54 25.45
N PRO A 127 -10.93 1.06 25.94
CA PRO A 127 -11.17 0.86 27.37
C PRO A 127 -10.07 0.01 28.03
N PHE A 128 -9.47 -0.90 27.27
CA PHE A 128 -8.42 -1.81 27.71
C PHE A 128 -7.08 -1.08 27.92
N LEU A 129 -6.76 -0.07 27.10
CA LEU A 129 -5.61 0.82 27.33
C LEU A 129 -5.83 1.72 28.55
N SER A 130 -7.06 2.13 28.83
CA SER A 130 -7.39 2.86 30.07
C SER A 130 -7.24 1.98 31.32
N GLU A 131 -7.62 0.70 31.24
CA GLU A 131 -7.50 -0.25 32.35
C GLU A 131 -6.03 -0.65 32.60
N LEU A 132 -5.27 -0.92 31.54
CA LEU A 132 -3.83 -1.19 31.60
C LEU A 132 -3.05 0.03 32.08
N GLY A 133 -3.40 1.22 31.58
CA GLY A 133 -2.79 2.48 32.01
C GLY A 133 -3.02 2.76 33.50
N LYS A 134 -4.18 2.35 34.05
CA LYS A 134 -4.42 2.39 35.51
C LYS A 134 -3.60 1.34 36.25
N LEU A 135 -3.52 0.12 35.72
CA LEU A 135 -2.80 -0.99 36.34
C LEU A 135 -1.30 -0.74 36.45
N PHE A 136 -0.72 -0.10 35.43
CA PHE A 136 0.71 0.25 35.40
C PHE A 136 0.98 1.72 35.74
N ALA A 137 0.01 2.46 36.27
CA ALA A 137 0.20 3.85 36.69
C ALA A 137 1.31 3.98 37.77
N GLU A 138 1.49 2.95 38.59
CA GLU A 138 2.53 2.88 39.63
C GLU A 138 3.89 2.40 39.10
N TYR A 139 3.97 1.99 37.83
CA TYR A 139 5.16 1.40 37.21
C TYR A 139 5.43 2.01 35.81
N PRO A 140 5.75 3.31 35.73
CA PRO A 140 5.91 4.03 34.46
C PRO A 140 7.03 3.45 33.58
N GLU A 141 8.08 2.89 34.17
CA GLU A 141 9.19 2.23 33.48
C GLU A 141 8.75 0.96 32.75
N VAL A 142 7.74 0.26 33.29
CA VAL A 142 7.16 -0.93 32.66
C VAL A 142 6.34 -0.49 31.45
N MET A 143 5.56 0.57 31.56
CA MET A 143 4.81 1.14 30.41
C MET A 143 5.73 1.64 29.31
N GLU A 144 6.78 2.38 29.66
CA GLU A 144 7.76 2.86 28.67
C GLU A 144 8.43 1.69 27.94
N THR A 145 8.80 0.63 28.68
CA THR A 145 9.39 -0.58 28.09
C THR A 145 8.39 -1.30 27.19
N LEU A 146 7.14 -1.44 27.61
CA LEU A 146 6.08 -2.06 26.82
C LEU A 146 5.79 -1.28 25.55
N GLU A 147 5.70 0.05 25.62
CA GLU A 147 5.49 0.89 24.43
C GLU A 147 6.67 0.81 23.44
N ASN A 148 7.90 0.87 23.95
CA ASN A 148 9.10 0.83 23.10
C ASN A 148 9.29 -0.54 22.45
N THR A 149 9.04 -1.61 23.19
CA THR A 149 9.08 -2.98 22.64
C THR A 149 7.91 -3.27 21.71
N ALA A 150 6.70 -2.77 22.01
CA ALA A 150 5.54 -2.86 21.13
C ALA A 150 5.79 -2.15 19.79
N LYS A 151 6.39 -0.94 19.82
CA LYS A 151 6.79 -0.21 18.61
C LYS A 151 7.82 -0.99 17.79
N ARG A 152 8.85 -1.52 18.44
CA ARG A 152 9.94 -2.28 17.79
C ARG A 152 9.42 -3.56 17.15
N ASP A 153 8.55 -4.27 17.86
CA ASP A 153 8.07 -5.59 17.47
C ASP A 153 6.72 -5.52 16.71
N VAL A 154 6.25 -4.30 16.42
CA VAL A 154 5.03 -4.01 15.64
C VAL A 154 3.78 -4.66 16.24
N ARG A 155 3.56 -4.43 17.55
CA ARG A 155 2.38 -4.86 18.31
C ARG A 155 1.65 -3.68 18.94
N SER A 156 0.40 -3.87 19.34
CA SER A 156 -0.21 -2.97 20.32
C SER A 156 0.42 -3.16 21.70
N VAL A 157 0.32 -2.14 22.56
CA VAL A 157 0.82 -2.21 23.94
C VAL A 157 0.17 -3.36 24.71
N ALA A 158 -1.13 -3.60 24.50
CA ALA A 158 -1.86 -4.70 25.12
C ALA A 158 -1.34 -6.08 24.67
N GLU A 159 -1.11 -6.25 23.36
CA GLU A 159 -0.55 -7.51 22.82
C GLU A 159 0.88 -7.76 23.34
N GLN A 160 1.68 -6.70 23.46
CA GLN A 160 3.02 -6.78 24.02
C GLN A 160 3.00 -7.18 25.51
N ALA A 161 2.05 -6.64 26.29
CA ALA A 161 1.89 -7.03 27.69
C ALA A 161 1.53 -8.51 27.85
N VAL A 162 0.59 -9.01 27.04
CA VAL A 162 0.20 -10.43 27.04
C VAL A 162 1.37 -11.34 26.64
N TYR A 163 2.18 -10.91 25.67
CA TYR A 163 3.38 -11.64 25.26
C TYR A 163 4.39 -11.75 26.41
N CYS A 164 4.74 -10.63 27.07
CA CYS A 164 5.66 -10.63 28.20
C CYS A 164 5.18 -11.51 29.36
N ILE A 165 3.87 -11.51 29.66
CA ILE A 165 3.29 -12.38 30.70
C ILE A 165 3.45 -13.87 30.32
N ARG A 166 3.16 -14.22 29.06
CA ARG A 166 3.29 -15.61 28.58
C ARG A 166 4.71 -16.12 28.62
N GLU A 167 5.67 -15.31 28.18
CA GLU A 167 7.10 -15.68 28.22
C GLU A 167 7.59 -15.81 29.67
N GLY A 168 7.20 -14.88 30.55
CA GLY A 168 7.54 -14.94 31.97
C GLY A 168 7.00 -16.20 32.66
N LEU A 169 5.76 -16.59 32.37
CA LEU A 169 5.15 -17.83 32.88
C LEU A 169 5.83 -19.09 32.30
N ALA A 170 6.32 -19.05 31.06
CA ALA A 170 7.04 -20.17 30.45
C ALA A 170 8.45 -20.36 31.02
N THR A 171 9.03 -19.33 31.64
CA THR A 171 10.35 -19.35 32.29
C THR A 171 10.29 -19.59 33.81
N ALA A 172 9.11 -19.80 34.37
CA ALA A 172 8.88 -19.94 35.81
C ALA A 172 8.86 -21.39 36.33
N ASP A 173 9.13 -22.37 35.45
CA ASP A 173 9.40 -23.79 35.77
C ASP A 173 10.92 -24.05 35.87
#